data_AF-A0A1A3EI92-F1
#
_entry.id   AF-A0A1A3EI92-F1
#
_cell.length_a   1.000
_cell.length_b   1.000
_cell.length_c   1.000
_cell.angle_alpha   90.00
_cell.angle_beta   90.00
_cell.angle_gamma   90.00
#
_symmetry.space_group_name_H-M   'P 1'
#
loop_
_entity.id
_entity.type
_entity.pdbx_description
1 polymer ?
#
loop_
_entity_poly.entity_id
_entity_poly.type
_entity_poly.pdbx_seq_one_letter_code
_entity_poly.pdbx_strand_id
1 'polypeptide(L)'
;MVGSGVGASAGAATEGVRSSRPDPLLESASQLVYQLLHASQKSKYLFMDWCVGVFRTQSGVETVVVNSDGAGYIPAGVFVPRSTRMLFADSSLSPAFRAKWFSWANPAETMLAYAELATKNSPGVELWALAVSTSYGGSSVPARAAGVPLFEDCPVDLSPIKETDPPMPLDESHMHRLETVDRALYARLLGFGDGPLPDPSEAWRMTQEAAEAALGRAGAVRDLAVAPVIREILGTLRSGVPVKQERWIALEGAYFESVGMGTSLRPGLVSRDGASPHVRAYFDLARLIEILLLWSLDGETGGRGIKYPEIAYLTRQIVDHTNGEGS
;
A
#
# COMPACT_ATOMS: atom_id res chain seq x y z
N MET A 1 -47.34 24.19 27.62
CA MET A 1 -46.76 22.90 27.15
C MET A 1 -46.75 22.94 25.64
N VAL A 2 -45.63 23.40 25.07
CA VAL A 2 -45.31 23.60 23.65
C VAL A 2 -43.79 23.44 23.64
N GLY A 3 -43.17 22.44 23.01
CA GLY A 3 -43.04 22.25 21.57
C GLY A 3 -41.68 21.57 21.36
N SER A 4 -41.68 20.50 20.57
CA SER A 4 -40.55 19.65 20.22
C SER A 4 -39.44 20.39 19.47
N GLY A 5 -38.20 19.88 19.55
CA GLY A 5 -37.10 20.34 18.70
C GLY A 5 -35.74 19.77 19.11
N VAL A 6 -35.61 18.44 19.23
CA VAL A 6 -34.28 17.82 19.30
C VAL A 6 -33.70 17.87 17.89
N GLY A 7 -32.74 18.77 17.68
CA GLY A 7 -32.06 18.93 16.41
C GLY A 7 -31.32 17.65 16.03
N ALA A 8 -31.71 17.07 14.90
CA ALA A 8 -30.90 16.09 14.20
C ALA A 8 -29.59 16.77 13.76
N SER A 9 -28.43 16.27 14.19
CA SER A 9 -27.18 16.56 13.52
C SER A 9 -27.22 15.83 12.17
N ALA A 10 -27.58 16.57 11.13
CA ALA A 10 -27.37 16.13 9.76
C ALA A 10 -25.87 15.81 9.60
N GLY A 11 -25.57 14.60 9.12
CA GLY A 11 -24.25 14.31 8.57
C GLY A 11 -23.98 15.32 7.48
N ALA A 12 -23.01 16.21 7.71
CA ALA A 12 -22.43 16.97 6.64
C ALA A 12 -21.76 15.95 5.72
N ALA A 13 -22.39 15.66 4.59
CA ALA A 13 -21.67 15.10 3.45
C ALA A 13 -20.48 16.02 3.23
N THR A 14 -19.28 15.54 3.47
CA THR A 14 -18.06 16.31 3.24
C THR A 14 -17.96 16.51 1.73
N GLU A 15 -18.40 17.67 1.24
CA GLU A 15 -18.08 18.11 -0.12
C GLU A 15 -16.55 18.07 -0.25
N GLY A 16 -16.04 17.24 -1.17
CA GLY A 16 -14.60 17.12 -1.40
C GLY A 16 -14.00 18.48 -1.76
N VAL A 17 -12.85 18.82 -1.17
CA VAL A 17 -12.15 20.05 -1.48
C VAL A 17 -11.50 19.93 -2.86
N ARG A 18 -11.89 20.78 -3.82
CA ARG A 18 -11.29 20.82 -5.17
C ARG A 18 -10.90 22.24 -5.55
N SER A 19 -9.75 22.39 -6.22
CA SER A 19 -9.37 23.67 -6.84
C SER A 19 -10.35 24.04 -7.97
N SER A 20 -10.70 25.32 -8.10
CA SER A 20 -11.78 25.78 -9.00
C SER A 20 -11.46 25.74 -10.50
N ARG A 21 -10.22 25.41 -10.90
CA ARG A 21 -9.76 25.44 -12.29
C ARG A 21 -9.83 24.03 -12.90
N PRO A 22 -10.62 23.81 -13.98
CA PRO A 22 -10.57 22.57 -14.74
C PRO A 22 -9.18 22.37 -15.35
N ASP A 23 -8.63 21.16 -15.19
CA ASP A 23 -7.33 20.77 -15.75
C ASP A 23 -7.35 19.25 -16.03
N PRO A 24 -7.03 18.82 -17.26
CA PRO A 24 -7.10 17.42 -17.65
C PRO A 24 -6.08 16.53 -16.92
N LEU A 25 -4.97 17.10 -16.43
CA LEU A 25 -4.00 16.36 -15.63
C LEU A 25 -4.53 16.07 -14.23
N LEU A 26 -5.22 17.05 -13.61
CA LEU A 26 -5.89 16.82 -12.33
C LEU A 26 -7.01 15.80 -12.49
N GLU A 27 -7.83 15.91 -13.54
CA GLU A 27 -8.89 14.93 -13.83
C GLU A 27 -8.35 13.51 -14.01
N SER A 28 -7.24 13.36 -14.73
CA SER A 28 -6.56 12.07 -14.90
C SER A 28 -6.00 11.53 -13.58
N ALA A 29 -5.46 12.41 -12.73
CA ALA A 29 -4.97 12.04 -11.40
C ALA A 29 -6.10 11.57 -10.48
N SER A 30 -7.22 12.30 -10.44
CA SER A 30 -8.41 11.94 -9.66
C SER A 30 -9.02 10.63 -10.15
N GLN A 31 -9.10 10.43 -11.47
CA GLN A 31 -9.55 9.15 -12.04
C GLN A 31 -8.67 7.99 -11.59
N LEU A 32 -7.34 8.17 -11.58
CA LEU A 32 -6.41 7.14 -11.12
C LEU A 32 -6.56 6.86 -9.61
N VAL A 33 -6.77 7.88 -8.77
CA VAL A 33 -7.08 7.68 -7.34
C VAL A 33 -8.31 6.77 -7.19
N TYR A 34 -9.40 7.07 -7.88
CA TYR A 34 -10.61 6.24 -7.82
C TYR A 34 -10.39 4.82 -8.34
N GLN A 35 -9.62 4.63 -9.42
CA GLN A 35 -9.29 3.30 -9.94
C GLN A 35 -8.48 2.48 -8.93
N LEU A 36 -7.50 3.08 -8.25
CA LEU A 36 -6.69 2.41 -7.23
C LEU A 36 -7.51 2.09 -5.97
N LEU A 37 -8.39 3.00 -5.54
CA LEU A 37 -9.35 2.74 -4.46
C LEU A 37 -10.28 1.58 -4.80
N HIS A 38 -10.88 1.59 -6.00
CA HIS A 38 -11.80 0.55 -6.46
C HIS A 38 -11.11 -0.81 -6.51
N ALA A 39 -9.88 -0.88 -7.04
CA ALA A 39 -9.08 -2.11 -7.04
C ALA A 39 -8.75 -2.58 -5.61
N SER A 40 -8.45 -1.66 -4.70
CA SER A 40 -8.19 -1.98 -3.29
C SER A 40 -9.43 -2.55 -2.60
N GLN A 41 -10.61 -1.96 -2.84
CA GLN A 41 -11.90 -2.45 -2.34
C GLN A 41 -12.24 -3.83 -2.87
N LYS A 42 -12.05 -4.07 -4.18
CA LYS A 42 -12.23 -5.40 -4.79
C LYS A 42 -11.32 -6.47 -4.19
N SER A 43 -10.15 -6.05 -3.73
CA SER A 43 -9.16 -6.89 -3.07
C SER A 43 -9.38 -7.00 -1.55
N LYS A 44 -10.50 -6.47 -1.04
CA LYS A 44 -10.85 -6.41 0.40
C LYS A 44 -9.83 -5.64 1.26
N TYR A 45 -9.02 -4.78 0.65
CA TYR A 45 -8.09 -3.90 1.34
C TYR A 45 -8.69 -2.51 1.51
N LEU A 46 -9.46 -2.34 2.57
CA LEU A 46 -10.29 -1.14 2.72
C LEU A 46 -9.54 0.02 3.38
N PHE A 47 -8.54 -0.24 4.21
CA PHE A 47 -8.02 0.75 5.17
C PHE A 47 -6.85 1.57 4.65
N MET A 48 -6.91 2.13 3.44
CA MET A 48 -5.83 2.97 2.92
C MET A 48 -6.34 4.16 2.12
N ASP A 49 -5.53 5.21 2.08
CA ASP A 49 -5.69 6.30 1.14
C ASP A 49 -4.58 6.30 0.09
N TRP A 50 -4.94 6.67 -1.13
CA TRP A 50 -4.03 6.86 -2.26
C TRP A 50 -3.85 8.35 -2.55
N CYS A 51 -2.65 8.72 -2.97
CA CYS A 51 -2.35 10.03 -3.53
C CYS A 51 -1.64 9.87 -4.87
N VAL A 52 -2.11 10.65 -5.85
CA VAL A 52 -1.52 10.77 -7.18
C VAL A 52 -1.04 12.21 -7.35
N GLY A 53 0.27 12.38 -7.56
CA GLY A 53 0.91 13.65 -7.87
C GLY A 53 1.30 13.72 -9.34
N VAL A 54 1.07 14.87 -9.96
CA VAL A 54 1.48 15.16 -11.34
C VAL A 54 2.61 16.18 -11.31
N PHE A 55 3.77 15.76 -11.79
CA PHE A 55 4.97 16.58 -11.86
C PHE A 55 5.16 17.11 -13.27
N ARG A 56 5.49 18.40 -13.37
CA ARG A 56 6.05 18.99 -14.58
C ARG A 56 7.56 18.97 -14.46
N THR A 57 8.20 18.37 -15.44
CA THR A 57 9.65 18.29 -15.56
C THR A 57 10.07 18.87 -16.91
N GLN A 58 11.38 19.04 -17.13
CA GLN A 58 11.89 19.50 -18.43
C GLN A 58 11.64 18.47 -19.55
N SER A 59 11.49 17.19 -19.21
CA SER A 59 11.23 16.09 -20.14
C SER A 59 9.74 15.84 -20.39
N GLY A 60 8.84 16.46 -19.63
CA GLY A 60 7.40 16.34 -19.82
C GLY A 60 6.64 16.23 -18.52
N VAL A 61 5.50 15.54 -18.58
CA VAL A 61 4.65 15.29 -17.41
C VAL A 61 4.93 13.89 -16.87
N GLU A 62 5.13 13.79 -15.56
CA GLU A 62 5.31 12.52 -14.86
C GLU A 62 4.22 12.35 -13.79
N THR A 63 3.69 11.14 -13.68
CA THR A 63 2.68 10.79 -12.68
C THR A 63 3.31 9.89 -11.62
N VAL A 64 3.23 10.30 -10.36
CA VAL A 64 3.78 9.59 -9.20
C VAL A 64 2.64 9.20 -8.27
N VAL A 65 2.71 7.99 -7.72
CA VAL A 65 1.68 7.42 -6.85
C VAL A 65 2.29 7.05 -5.49
N VAL A 66 1.56 7.32 -4.41
CA VAL A 66 1.89 6.86 -3.05
C VAL A 66 0.60 6.55 -2.28
N ASN A 67 0.70 5.79 -1.20
CA ASN A 67 -0.42 5.52 -0.31
C ASN A 67 0.02 5.57 1.15
N SER A 68 -0.96 5.42 2.04
CA SER A 68 -0.79 5.51 3.49
C SER A 68 -0.24 4.24 4.15
N ASP A 69 0.20 3.23 3.40
CA ASP A 69 0.53 1.91 3.94
C ASP A 69 1.96 1.45 3.61
N GLY A 70 2.72 1.13 4.65
CA GLY A 70 4.12 0.75 4.55
C GLY A 70 4.97 1.78 3.82
N ALA A 71 5.95 1.31 3.06
CA ALA A 71 6.70 2.12 2.11
C ALA A 71 6.06 2.04 0.70
N GLY A 72 4.76 2.33 0.60
CA GLY A 72 4.01 2.26 -0.66
C GLY A 72 3.60 0.85 -1.04
N TYR A 73 3.11 0.09 -0.06
CA TYR A 73 2.58 -1.26 -0.27
C TYR A 73 1.41 -1.26 -1.26
N ILE A 74 1.37 -2.24 -2.16
CA ILE A 74 0.33 -2.43 -3.16
C ILE A 74 -0.42 -3.75 -2.80
N PRO A 75 -1.74 -3.69 -2.54
CA PRO A 75 -2.52 -4.88 -2.26
C PRO A 75 -2.49 -5.88 -3.41
N ALA A 76 -2.60 -7.18 -3.08
CA ALA A 76 -2.79 -8.21 -4.09
C ALA A 76 -4.04 -7.88 -4.92
N GLY A 77 -3.97 -7.99 -6.25
CA GLY A 77 -5.07 -7.64 -7.15
C GLY A 77 -5.16 -6.15 -7.53
N VAL A 78 -4.30 -5.29 -7.00
CA VAL A 78 -4.14 -3.90 -7.45
C VAL A 78 -2.98 -3.81 -8.44
N PHE A 79 -3.26 -3.34 -9.65
CA PHE A 79 -2.25 -3.17 -10.71
C PHE A 79 -2.09 -1.70 -11.06
N VAL A 80 -0.84 -1.27 -11.23
CA VAL A 80 -0.48 0.15 -11.38
C VAL A 80 -0.17 0.44 -12.84
N PRO A 81 -0.70 1.51 -13.46
CA PRO A 81 -0.43 1.79 -14.87
C PRO A 81 1.07 1.98 -15.14
N ARG A 82 1.57 1.44 -16.25
CA ARG A 82 2.98 1.53 -16.68
C ARG A 82 3.49 2.95 -16.89
N SER A 83 2.59 3.88 -17.17
CA SER A 83 2.89 5.31 -17.31
C SER A 83 3.11 6.03 -15.96
N THR A 84 2.95 5.33 -14.85
CA THR A 84 3.06 5.89 -13.50
C THR A 84 4.19 5.24 -12.72
N ARG A 85 4.73 5.97 -11.76
CA ARG A 85 5.80 5.49 -10.88
C ARG A 85 5.35 5.49 -9.43
N MET A 86 5.65 4.41 -8.72
CA MET A 86 5.51 4.39 -7.26
C MET A 86 6.58 5.26 -6.62
N LEU A 87 6.19 6.16 -5.72
CA LEU A 87 7.10 7.09 -5.04
C LEU A 87 8.28 6.34 -4.39
N PHE A 88 7.99 5.29 -3.62
CA PHE A 88 9.01 4.54 -2.89
C PHE A 88 9.87 3.60 -3.76
N ALA A 89 9.54 3.44 -5.06
CA ALA A 89 10.41 2.77 -6.02
C ALA A 89 11.59 3.65 -6.47
N ASP A 90 11.60 4.94 -6.08
CA ASP A 90 12.73 5.84 -6.32
C ASP A 90 13.94 5.45 -5.46
N SER A 91 14.98 4.92 -6.10
CA SER A 91 16.21 4.49 -5.43
C SER A 91 17.02 5.63 -4.82
N SER A 92 16.74 6.89 -5.16
CA SER A 92 17.41 8.06 -4.58
C SER A 92 16.89 8.44 -3.18
N LEU A 93 15.77 7.86 -2.73
CA LEU A 93 15.22 8.13 -1.41
C LEU A 93 16.12 7.59 -0.30
N SER A 94 16.50 8.49 0.61
CA SER A 94 17.31 8.13 1.77
C SER A 94 16.57 7.20 2.73
N PRO A 95 17.30 6.38 3.51
CA PRO A 95 16.71 5.55 4.57
C PRO A 95 15.88 6.40 5.56
N ALA A 96 16.35 7.60 5.90
CA ALA A 96 15.63 8.52 6.79
C ALA A 96 14.28 8.98 6.21
N PHE A 97 14.20 9.26 4.90
CA PHE A 97 12.93 9.59 4.24
C PHE A 97 11.97 8.39 4.32
N ARG A 98 12.47 7.19 3.96
CA ARG A 98 11.69 5.95 4.00
C ARG A 98 11.16 5.65 5.40
N ALA A 99 12.00 5.81 6.42
CA ALA A 99 11.63 5.57 7.80
C ALA A 99 10.58 6.57 8.32
N LYS A 100 10.72 7.86 7.96
CA LYS A 100 9.77 8.91 8.39
C LYS A 100 8.38 8.71 7.78
N TRP A 101 8.32 8.41 6.49
CA TRP A 101 7.07 8.36 5.73
C TRP A 101 6.42 6.98 5.63
N PHE A 102 7.00 5.97 6.31
CA PHE A 102 6.43 4.64 6.41
C PHE A 102 5.04 4.69 7.06
N SER A 103 4.02 4.15 6.40
CA SER A 103 2.62 4.12 6.84
C SER A 103 2.07 5.48 7.28
N TRP A 104 2.51 6.59 6.67
CA TRP A 104 2.03 7.91 7.03
C TRP A 104 0.56 8.11 6.65
N ALA A 105 -0.26 8.57 7.59
CA ALA A 105 -1.71 8.59 7.45
C ALA A 105 -2.21 9.42 6.27
N ASN A 106 -1.64 10.61 6.05
CA ASN A 106 -2.00 11.44 4.91
C ASN A 106 -0.97 11.32 3.78
N PRO A 107 -1.23 10.53 2.72
CA PRO A 107 -0.27 10.34 1.63
C PRO A 107 0.03 11.62 0.84
N ALA A 108 -0.81 12.67 0.93
CA ALA A 108 -0.51 13.97 0.35
C ALA A 108 0.71 14.64 1.01
N GLU A 109 0.90 14.48 2.32
CA GLU A 109 2.09 15.01 3.01
C GLU A 109 3.37 14.31 2.55
N THR A 110 3.30 12.99 2.36
CA THR A 110 4.41 12.21 1.78
C THR A 110 4.74 12.68 0.37
N MET A 111 3.73 12.92 -0.46
CA MET A 111 3.89 13.44 -1.83
C MET A 111 4.53 14.84 -1.84
N LEU A 112 4.13 15.73 -0.93
CA LEU A 112 4.72 17.07 -0.81
C LEU A 112 6.19 17.00 -0.41
N ALA A 113 6.53 16.18 0.58
CA ALA A 113 7.92 15.99 0.99
C ALA A 113 8.78 15.38 -0.12
N TYR A 114 8.20 14.49 -0.91
CA TYR A 114 8.86 13.98 -2.12
C TYR A 114 9.04 15.06 -3.18
N ALA A 115 8.04 15.92 -3.39
CA ALA A 115 8.15 17.03 -4.32
C ALA A 115 9.26 18.02 -3.93
N GLU A 116 9.37 18.37 -2.64
CA GLU A 116 10.46 19.20 -2.13
C GLU A 116 11.83 18.58 -2.41
N LEU A 117 11.98 17.27 -2.20
CA LEU A 117 13.20 16.54 -2.51
C LEU A 117 13.50 16.54 -4.01
N ALA A 118 12.49 16.29 -4.84
CA ALA A 118 12.62 16.26 -6.30
C ALA A 118 13.03 17.63 -6.86
N THR A 119 12.39 18.71 -6.41
CA THR A 119 12.75 20.09 -6.79
C THR A 119 14.16 20.46 -6.34
N LYS A 120 14.57 20.04 -5.13
CA LYS A 120 15.93 20.28 -4.62
C LYS A 120 16.99 19.57 -5.45
N ASN A 121 16.73 18.34 -5.87
CA ASN A 121 17.67 17.54 -6.65
C ASN A 121 17.70 17.96 -8.13
N SER A 122 16.56 18.44 -8.66
CA SER A 122 16.39 18.80 -10.06
C SER A 122 15.62 20.12 -10.17
N PRO A 123 16.33 21.27 -10.25
CA PRO A 123 15.69 22.57 -10.45
C PRO A 123 14.83 22.58 -11.72
N GLY A 124 13.57 22.98 -11.58
CA GLY A 124 12.58 22.96 -12.67
C GLY A 124 11.60 21.77 -12.63
N VAL A 125 11.74 20.87 -11.65
CA VAL A 125 10.66 19.94 -11.29
C VAL A 125 9.66 20.65 -10.38
N GLU A 126 8.38 20.62 -10.75
CA GLU A 126 7.27 21.24 -10.00
C GLU A 126 6.14 20.22 -9.83
N LEU A 127 5.61 20.09 -8.60
CA LEU A 127 4.34 19.40 -8.36
C LEU A 127 3.19 20.30 -8.83
N TRP A 128 2.62 19.99 -9.99
CA TRP A 128 1.60 20.80 -10.65
C TRP A 128 0.19 20.51 -10.14
N ALA A 129 -0.14 19.23 -9.96
CA ALA A 129 -1.46 18.79 -9.50
C ALA A 129 -1.35 17.63 -8.51
N LEU A 130 -2.32 17.52 -7.60
CA LEU A 130 -2.39 16.44 -6.63
C LEU A 130 -3.85 16.01 -6.37
N ALA A 131 -4.14 14.72 -6.55
CA ALA A 131 -5.40 14.13 -6.11
C ALA A 131 -5.14 13.18 -4.95
N VAL A 132 -6.02 13.15 -3.95
CA VAL A 132 -5.86 12.30 -2.76
C VAL A 132 -7.20 11.80 -2.25
N SER A 133 -7.30 10.52 -1.92
CA SER A 133 -8.51 9.99 -1.27
C SER A 133 -8.60 10.37 0.20
N THR A 134 -9.82 10.41 0.75
CA THR A 134 -10.08 11.03 2.07
C THR A 134 -10.81 10.13 3.07
N SER A 135 -10.52 8.82 3.07
CA SER A 135 -11.28 7.86 3.89
C SER A 135 -10.58 7.38 5.16
N TYR A 136 -9.25 7.45 5.23
CA TYR A 136 -8.42 6.84 6.27
C TYR A 136 -7.24 7.73 6.73
N GLY A 137 -7.40 9.05 6.63
CA GLY A 137 -6.42 10.05 7.07
C GLY A 137 -5.93 10.98 5.95
N GLY A 138 -6.21 10.65 4.69
CA GLY A 138 -5.88 11.47 3.53
C GLY A 138 -6.68 12.79 3.47
N SER A 139 -6.01 13.84 3.00
CA SER A 139 -6.60 15.15 2.77
C SER A 139 -5.68 16.02 1.90
N SER A 140 -6.26 16.79 0.99
CA SER A 140 -5.54 17.79 0.17
C SER A 140 -5.21 19.09 0.90
N VAL A 141 -5.65 19.27 2.15
CA VAL A 141 -5.40 20.49 2.94
C VAL A 141 -3.91 20.86 3.00
N PRO A 142 -2.96 19.94 3.22
CA PRO A 142 -1.54 20.26 3.16
C PRO A 142 -1.08 20.74 1.79
N ALA A 143 -1.60 20.17 0.70
CA ALA A 143 -1.25 20.58 -0.66
C ALA A 143 -1.72 22.00 -0.96
N ARG A 144 -2.95 22.34 -0.52
CA ARG A 144 -3.46 23.71 -0.56
C ARG A 144 -2.60 24.67 0.24
N ALA A 145 -2.20 24.30 1.46
CA ALA A 145 -1.37 25.13 2.33
C ALA A 145 0.04 25.35 1.74
N ALA A 146 0.60 24.35 1.07
CA ALA A 146 1.88 24.42 0.36
C ALA A 146 1.80 25.20 -0.97
N GLY A 147 0.61 25.61 -1.39
CA GLY A 147 0.42 26.37 -2.63
C GLY A 147 0.48 25.54 -3.90
N VAL A 148 0.22 24.22 -3.83
CA VAL A 148 0.11 23.38 -5.03
C VAL A 148 -0.99 23.97 -5.94
N PRO A 149 -0.71 24.21 -7.24
CA PRO A 149 -1.63 24.94 -8.11
C PRO A 149 -3.02 24.30 -8.23
N LEU A 150 -3.06 22.97 -8.27
CA LEU A 150 -4.26 22.18 -8.48
C LEU A 150 -4.33 21.03 -7.47
N PHE A 151 -5.47 20.88 -6.83
CA PHE A 151 -5.67 19.81 -5.86
C PHE A 151 -7.11 19.34 -5.80
N GLU A 152 -7.31 18.08 -5.43
CA GLU A 152 -8.63 17.46 -5.27
C GLU A 152 -8.63 16.41 -4.15
N ASP A 153 -9.60 16.51 -3.26
CA ASP A 153 -10.05 15.42 -2.41
C ASP A 153 -10.94 14.49 -3.23
N CYS A 154 -10.67 13.19 -3.14
CA CYS A 154 -11.43 12.13 -3.78
C CYS A 154 -12.10 11.24 -2.73
N PRO A 155 -13.21 11.68 -2.10
CA PRO A 155 -13.95 10.83 -1.16
C PRO A 155 -14.46 9.57 -1.83
N VAL A 156 -14.33 8.41 -1.17
CA VAL A 156 -14.82 7.13 -1.68
C VAL A 156 -16.29 7.19 -2.12
N ASP A 157 -17.13 7.89 -1.36
CA ASP A 157 -18.57 8.01 -1.63
C ASP A 157 -18.89 8.83 -2.89
N LEU A 158 -17.92 9.58 -3.42
CA LEU A 158 -18.03 10.35 -4.66
C LEU A 158 -17.35 9.66 -5.85
N SER A 159 -16.96 8.39 -5.69
CA SER A 159 -16.36 7.61 -6.78
C SER A 159 -17.28 7.56 -8.01
N PRO A 160 -16.76 7.90 -9.20
CA PRO A 160 -17.50 7.75 -10.45
C PRO A 160 -17.56 6.28 -10.93
N ILE A 161 -16.78 5.39 -10.31
CA ILE A 161 -16.70 3.97 -10.66
C ILE A 161 -17.77 3.21 -9.87
N LYS A 162 -18.57 2.39 -10.56
CA LYS A 162 -19.62 1.62 -9.90
C LYS A 162 -19.01 0.44 -9.18
N GLU A 163 -19.61 0.05 -8.05
CA GLU A 163 -19.19 -1.14 -7.31
C GLU A 163 -19.18 -2.40 -8.19
N THR A 164 -20.09 -2.51 -9.17
CA THR A 164 -20.15 -3.66 -10.09
C THR A 164 -19.04 -3.70 -11.15
N ASP A 165 -18.34 -2.59 -11.39
CA ASP A 165 -17.34 -2.51 -12.44
C ASP A 165 -16.12 -3.38 -12.08
N PRO A 166 -15.45 -4.02 -13.04
CA PRO A 166 -14.21 -4.75 -12.77
C PRO A 166 -13.08 -3.78 -12.38
N PRO A 167 -12.14 -4.19 -11.51
CA PRO A 167 -10.92 -3.41 -11.28
C PRO A 167 -10.04 -3.40 -12.53
N MET A 168 -9.04 -2.51 -12.56
CA MET A 168 -8.01 -2.54 -13.61
C MET A 168 -7.40 -3.96 -13.68
N PRO A 169 -7.31 -4.59 -14.87
CA PRO A 169 -6.76 -5.92 -15.02
C PRO A 169 -5.22 -5.89 -15.08
N LEU A 170 -4.58 -7.04 -14.88
CA LEU A 170 -3.16 -7.20 -15.19
C LEU A 170 -3.01 -7.45 -16.69
N ASP A 171 -2.47 -6.47 -17.41
CA ASP A 171 -2.35 -6.49 -18.87
C ASP A 171 -1.09 -5.75 -19.37
N GLU A 172 -1.01 -5.48 -20.68
CA GLU A 172 0.12 -4.74 -21.28
C GLU A 172 0.22 -3.28 -20.82
N SER A 173 -0.81 -2.72 -20.20
CA SER A 173 -0.84 -1.34 -19.71
C SER A 173 -0.65 -1.21 -18.20
N HIS A 174 -0.86 -2.28 -17.43
CA HIS A 174 -0.73 -2.29 -15.97
C HIS A 174 0.35 -3.26 -15.48
N MET A 175 1.04 -2.87 -14.42
CA MET A 175 2.14 -3.61 -13.81
C MET A 175 1.67 -4.43 -12.63
N HIS A 176 2.27 -5.60 -12.49
CA HIS A 176 2.22 -6.38 -11.26
C HIS A 176 2.96 -5.64 -10.14
N ARG A 177 2.52 -5.78 -8.88
CA ARG A 177 3.13 -5.10 -7.73
C ARG A 177 4.64 -5.33 -7.59
N LEU A 178 5.13 -6.55 -7.83
CA LEU A 178 6.58 -6.82 -7.91
C LEU A 178 7.27 -6.07 -9.06
N GLU A 179 6.64 -6.00 -10.23
CA GLU A 179 7.20 -5.32 -11.39
C GLU A 179 7.45 -3.82 -11.12
N THR A 180 6.61 -3.21 -10.27
CA THR A 180 6.74 -1.79 -9.90
C THR A 180 8.01 -1.46 -9.10
N VAL A 181 8.62 -2.46 -8.46
CA VAL A 181 9.81 -2.30 -7.61
C VAL A 181 11.03 -3.08 -8.12
N ASP A 182 10.82 -4.19 -8.82
CA ASP A 182 11.88 -5.06 -9.35
C ASP A 182 11.39 -5.78 -10.61
N ARG A 183 11.42 -5.06 -11.74
CA ARG A 183 11.01 -5.57 -13.05
C ARG A 183 11.83 -6.77 -13.51
N ALA A 184 13.11 -6.80 -13.19
CA ALA A 184 14.00 -7.89 -13.59
C ALA A 184 13.65 -9.19 -12.84
N LEU A 185 13.46 -9.10 -11.52
CA LEU A 185 13.02 -10.24 -10.72
C LEU A 185 11.64 -10.72 -11.14
N TYR A 186 10.69 -9.81 -11.39
CA TYR A 186 9.37 -10.17 -11.88
C TYR A 186 9.44 -10.97 -13.20
N ALA A 187 10.21 -10.49 -14.17
CA ALA A 187 10.42 -11.19 -15.44
C ALA A 187 11.01 -12.60 -15.23
N ARG A 188 12.06 -12.71 -14.41
CA ARG A 188 12.69 -14.02 -14.08
C ARG A 188 11.69 -15.00 -13.47
N LEU A 189 10.89 -14.54 -12.50
CA LEU A 189 9.91 -15.39 -11.81
C LEU A 189 8.76 -15.84 -12.72
N LEU A 190 8.52 -15.14 -13.83
CA LEU A 190 7.61 -15.57 -14.88
C LEU A 190 8.27 -16.47 -15.95
N GLY A 191 9.57 -16.75 -15.82
CA GLY A 191 10.35 -17.54 -16.77
C GLY A 191 10.80 -16.77 -18.01
N PHE A 192 10.83 -15.43 -17.94
CA PHE A 192 11.42 -14.58 -18.96
C PHE A 192 12.80 -14.09 -18.54
N GLY A 193 13.70 -13.91 -19.51
CA GLY A 193 15.06 -13.40 -19.28
C GLY A 193 16.05 -14.46 -18.79
N ASP A 194 17.21 -14.00 -18.30
CA ASP A 194 18.30 -14.86 -17.84
C ASP A 194 18.11 -15.27 -16.37
N GLY A 195 18.27 -16.56 -16.08
CA GLY A 195 18.24 -17.09 -14.72
C GLY A 195 17.46 -18.40 -14.59
N PRO A 196 17.60 -19.12 -13.46
CA PRO A 196 16.82 -20.32 -13.20
C PRO A 196 15.35 -19.98 -12.99
N LEU A 197 14.47 -20.85 -13.50
CA LEU A 197 13.04 -20.84 -13.16
C LEU A 197 12.89 -20.98 -11.65
N PRO A 198 11.90 -20.29 -11.04
CA PRO A 198 11.67 -20.43 -9.62
C PRO A 198 11.20 -21.84 -9.28
N ASP A 199 11.63 -22.33 -8.11
CA ASP A 199 11.25 -23.62 -7.58
C ASP A 199 10.62 -23.49 -6.17
N PRO A 200 9.89 -24.53 -5.69
CA PRO A 200 9.24 -24.47 -4.38
C PRO A 200 10.17 -24.20 -3.19
N SER A 201 11.44 -24.61 -3.27
CA SER A 201 12.43 -24.37 -2.21
C SER A 201 12.85 -22.90 -2.17
N GLU A 202 12.91 -22.22 -3.32
CA GLU A 202 13.16 -20.78 -3.42
C GLU A 202 12.05 -19.99 -2.72
N ALA A 203 10.78 -20.31 -3.01
CA ALA A 203 9.61 -19.71 -2.36
C ALA A 203 9.58 -19.98 -0.86
N TRP A 204 9.92 -21.21 -0.44
CA TRP A 204 9.95 -21.56 0.96
C TRP A 204 11.05 -20.80 1.71
N ARG A 205 12.25 -20.65 1.14
CA ARG A 205 13.33 -19.86 1.74
C ARG A 205 12.91 -18.39 1.95
N MET A 206 12.29 -17.77 0.94
CA MET A 206 11.74 -16.41 1.07
C MET A 206 10.68 -16.33 2.19
N THR A 207 9.80 -17.33 2.29
CA THR A 207 8.80 -17.42 3.36
C THR A 207 9.46 -17.51 4.74
N GLN A 208 10.52 -18.31 4.88
CA GLN A 208 11.26 -18.44 6.14
C GLN A 208 11.97 -17.14 6.53
N GLU A 209 12.61 -16.47 5.58
CA GLU A 209 13.28 -15.18 5.78
C GLU A 209 12.29 -14.10 6.25
N ALA A 210 11.16 -13.98 5.55
CA ALA A 210 10.06 -13.09 5.94
C ALA A 210 9.54 -13.41 7.35
N ALA A 211 9.34 -14.69 7.66
CA ALA A 211 8.85 -15.12 8.96
C ALA A 211 9.82 -14.78 10.10
N GLU A 212 11.12 -15.01 9.90
CA GLU A 212 12.15 -14.68 10.87
C GLU A 212 12.20 -13.16 11.14
N ALA A 213 12.21 -12.34 10.10
CA ALA A 213 12.21 -10.89 10.22
C ALA A 213 10.95 -10.36 10.92
N ALA A 214 9.76 -10.76 10.46
CA ALA A 214 8.49 -10.29 11.01
C ALA A 214 8.27 -10.74 12.46
N LEU A 215 8.52 -12.02 12.78
CA LEU A 215 8.36 -12.53 14.13
C LEU A 215 9.44 -12.01 15.08
N GLY A 216 10.66 -11.78 14.59
CA GLY A 216 11.73 -11.14 15.35
C GLY A 216 11.36 -9.72 15.76
N ARG A 217 10.86 -8.90 14.81
CA ARG A 217 10.42 -7.54 15.11
C ARG A 217 9.22 -7.53 16.05
N ALA A 218 8.21 -8.35 15.79
CA ALA A 218 7.06 -8.48 16.67
C ALA A 218 7.46 -8.90 18.10
N GLY A 219 8.42 -9.81 18.24
CA GLY A 219 8.95 -10.25 19.54
C GLY A 219 9.77 -9.18 20.29
N ALA A 220 10.29 -8.16 19.59
CA ALA A 220 10.99 -7.03 20.19
C ALA A 220 10.05 -5.94 20.71
N VAL A 221 8.79 -5.92 20.27
CA VAL A 221 7.79 -4.94 20.69
C VAL A 221 7.11 -5.41 21.98
N ARG A 222 7.21 -4.59 23.04
CA ARG A 222 6.54 -4.87 24.32
C ARG A 222 5.03 -4.87 24.14
N ASP A 223 4.37 -5.81 24.82
CA ASP A 223 2.91 -5.96 24.88
C ASP A 223 2.22 -6.23 23.53
N LEU A 224 2.99 -6.59 22.48
CA LEU A 224 2.43 -7.01 21.20
C LEU A 224 2.21 -8.53 21.20
N ALA A 225 0.94 -8.94 21.06
CA ALA A 225 0.57 -10.34 20.95
C ALA A 225 0.57 -10.79 19.48
N VAL A 226 1.39 -11.81 19.16
CA VAL A 226 1.36 -12.47 17.85
C VAL A 226 0.27 -13.54 17.87
N ALA A 227 -0.65 -13.51 16.90
CA ALA A 227 -1.70 -14.51 16.76
C ALA A 227 -1.08 -15.93 16.66
N PRO A 228 -1.46 -16.89 17.54
CA PRO A 228 -0.84 -18.22 17.58
C PRO A 228 -0.88 -18.97 16.25
N VAL A 229 -1.97 -18.78 15.49
CA VAL A 229 -2.19 -19.43 14.19
C VAL A 229 -1.06 -19.19 13.19
N ILE A 230 -0.37 -18.05 13.26
CA ILE A 230 0.77 -17.72 12.39
C ILE A 230 1.91 -18.74 12.59
N ARG A 231 2.27 -19.01 13.86
CA ARG A 231 3.34 -19.96 14.20
C ARG A 231 2.91 -21.40 13.96
N GLU A 232 1.64 -21.72 14.21
CA GLU A 232 1.07 -23.05 13.97
C GLU A 232 1.10 -23.43 12.49
N ILE A 233 0.67 -22.53 11.59
CA ILE A 233 0.70 -22.76 10.14
C ILE A 233 2.13 -22.88 9.65
N LEU A 234 3.01 -21.97 10.06
CA LEU A 234 4.43 -22.02 9.67
C LEU A 234 5.08 -23.36 10.08
N GLY A 235 4.80 -23.85 11.28
CA GLY A 235 5.29 -25.16 11.76
C GLY A 235 4.71 -26.35 10.99
N THR A 236 3.43 -26.27 10.63
CA THR A 236 2.72 -27.30 9.86
C THR A 236 3.26 -27.39 8.44
N LEU A 237 3.41 -26.26 7.75
CA LEU A 237 4.01 -26.16 6.42
C LEU A 237 5.46 -26.66 6.41
N ARG A 238 6.26 -26.29 7.42
CA ARG A 238 7.64 -26.78 7.59
C ARG A 238 7.72 -28.30 7.68
N SER A 239 6.73 -28.92 8.31
CA SER A 239 6.67 -30.37 8.51
C SER A 239 6.13 -31.11 7.28
N GLY A 240 5.75 -30.40 6.20
CA GLY A 240 5.15 -30.99 5.00
C GLY A 240 3.75 -31.56 5.23
N VAL A 241 3.08 -31.16 6.31
CA VAL A 241 1.74 -31.65 6.66
C VAL A 241 0.69 -30.73 6.06
N PRO A 242 -0.43 -31.25 5.50
CA PRO A 242 -1.54 -30.41 5.06
C PRO A 242 -2.13 -29.59 6.20
N VAL A 243 -2.29 -28.29 5.96
CA VAL A 243 -2.94 -27.35 6.90
C VAL A 243 -4.46 -27.53 6.80
N LYS A 244 -5.13 -27.63 7.95
CA LYS A 244 -6.59 -27.76 8.00
C LYS A 244 -7.30 -26.45 7.63
N GLN A 245 -8.48 -26.55 7.01
CA GLN A 245 -9.23 -25.38 6.53
C GLN A 245 -9.56 -24.38 7.64
N GLU A 246 -9.85 -24.83 8.86
CA GLU A 246 -10.18 -23.95 9.97
C GLU A 246 -9.00 -23.05 10.36
N ARG A 247 -7.76 -23.51 10.11
CA ARG A 247 -6.55 -22.71 10.35
C ARG A 247 -6.38 -21.63 9.29
N TRP A 248 -6.72 -21.91 8.04
CA TRP A 248 -6.73 -20.88 7.00
C TRP A 248 -7.73 -19.76 7.32
N ILE A 249 -8.94 -20.12 7.75
CA ILE A 249 -9.96 -19.14 8.18
C ILE A 249 -9.48 -18.31 9.38
N ALA A 250 -8.89 -18.96 10.39
CA ALA A 250 -8.33 -18.25 11.55
C ALA A 250 -7.17 -17.32 11.16
N LEU A 251 -6.37 -17.71 10.17
CA LEU A 251 -5.28 -16.89 9.64
C LEU A 251 -5.82 -15.65 8.90
N GLU A 252 -6.88 -15.80 8.10
CA GLU A 252 -7.58 -14.67 7.48
C GLU A 252 -8.16 -13.70 8.53
N GLY A 253 -8.70 -14.21 9.65
CA GLY A 253 -9.12 -13.37 10.77
C GLY A 253 -7.97 -12.55 11.35
N ALA A 254 -6.83 -13.20 11.63
CA ALA A 254 -5.62 -12.54 12.15
C ALA A 254 -5.04 -11.50 11.18
N TYR A 255 -5.25 -11.67 9.87
CA TYR A 255 -4.87 -10.68 8.86
C TYR A 255 -5.63 -9.37 9.05
N PHE A 256 -6.97 -9.43 9.12
CA PHE A 256 -7.79 -8.23 9.28
C PHE A 256 -7.52 -7.52 10.61
N GLU A 257 -7.30 -8.27 11.69
CA GLU A 257 -6.88 -7.70 12.97
C GLU A 257 -5.55 -6.96 12.85
N SER A 258 -4.54 -7.56 12.22
CA SER A 258 -3.21 -6.95 12.05
C SER A 258 -3.28 -5.67 11.21
N VAL A 259 -4.00 -5.69 10.08
CA VAL A 259 -4.20 -4.51 9.22
C VAL A 259 -4.95 -3.40 9.96
N GLY A 260 -6.02 -3.75 10.69
CA GLY A 260 -6.82 -2.79 11.46
C GLY A 260 -6.02 -2.11 12.57
N MET A 261 -5.27 -2.90 13.36
CA MET A 261 -4.40 -2.37 14.41
C MET A 261 -3.30 -1.48 13.82
N GLY A 262 -2.60 -1.93 12.77
CA GLY A 262 -1.56 -1.15 12.10
C GLY A 262 -2.09 0.19 11.56
N THR A 263 -3.28 0.18 10.97
CA THR A 263 -3.94 1.39 10.45
C THR A 263 -4.29 2.38 11.56
N SER A 264 -4.88 1.90 12.67
CA SER A 264 -5.29 2.76 13.78
C SER A 264 -4.13 3.47 14.48
N LEU A 265 -2.91 2.94 14.33
CA LEU A 265 -1.69 3.45 14.95
C LEU A 265 -0.82 4.29 14.00
N ARG A 266 -1.27 4.55 12.76
CA ARG A 266 -0.47 5.27 11.76
C ARG A 266 0.05 6.61 12.28
N PRO A 267 1.33 6.94 12.00
CA PRO A 267 1.82 8.30 12.21
C PRO A 267 1.04 9.30 11.35
N GLY A 268 0.98 10.56 11.79
CA GLY A 268 0.17 11.59 11.15
C GLY A 268 -1.28 11.66 11.63
N LEU A 269 -1.84 10.59 12.23
CA LEU A 269 -3.18 10.66 12.86
C LEU A 269 -3.15 11.45 14.18
N VAL A 270 -2.15 11.18 15.02
CA VAL A 270 -2.02 11.76 16.37
C VAL A 270 -0.58 12.18 16.68
N SER A 271 0.41 11.48 16.12
CA SER A 271 1.85 11.69 16.34
C SER A 271 2.54 12.35 15.14
N ARG A 272 3.58 13.15 15.41
CA ARG A 272 4.44 13.79 14.39
C ARG A 272 5.72 13.01 14.05
N ASP A 273 6.02 11.93 14.79
CA ASP A 273 7.34 11.28 14.74
C ASP A 273 7.28 9.84 14.17
N GLY A 274 7.08 9.72 12.86
CA GLY A 274 7.27 8.47 12.08
C GLY A 274 6.57 7.20 12.59
N ALA A 275 6.73 6.08 11.88
CA ALA A 275 6.08 4.83 12.28
C ALA A 275 6.72 4.23 13.55
N SER A 276 5.88 4.03 14.58
CA SER A 276 6.27 3.35 15.83
C SER A 276 6.63 1.88 15.60
N PRO A 277 7.33 1.23 16.55
CA PRO A 277 7.61 -0.21 16.48
C PRO A 277 6.33 -1.06 16.33
N HIS A 278 5.22 -0.66 16.97
CA HIS A 278 3.93 -1.34 16.82
C HIS A 278 3.39 -1.28 15.38
N VAL A 279 3.43 -0.12 14.74
CA VAL A 279 2.98 0.05 13.34
C VAL A 279 3.77 -0.86 12.41
N ARG A 280 5.10 -0.88 12.56
CA ARG A 280 5.99 -1.73 11.75
C ARG A 280 5.72 -3.21 11.98
N ALA A 281 5.57 -3.63 13.24
CA ALA A 281 5.29 -5.02 13.58
C ALA A 281 3.92 -5.49 13.05
N TYR A 282 2.87 -4.69 13.17
CA TYR A 282 1.56 -5.04 12.61
C TYR A 282 1.58 -5.10 11.08
N PHE A 283 2.28 -4.18 10.42
CA PHE A 283 2.48 -4.23 8.98
C PHE A 283 3.20 -5.52 8.56
N ASP A 284 4.34 -5.84 9.20
CA ASP A 284 5.12 -7.05 8.88
C ASP A 284 4.33 -8.33 9.13
N LEU A 285 3.55 -8.40 10.23
CA LEU A 285 2.68 -9.53 10.51
C LEU A 285 1.58 -9.69 9.45
N ALA A 286 0.96 -8.59 8.99
CA ALA A 286 -0.03 -8.65 7.92
C ALA A 286 0.58 -9.19 6.61
N ARG A 287 1.78 -8.73 6.23
CA ARG A 287 2.50 -9.22 5.05
C ARG A 287 2.93 -10.68 5.20
N LEU A 288 3.37 -11.10 6.38
CA LEU A 288 3.70 -12.50 6.65
C LEU A 288 2.46 -13.39 6.52
N ILE A 289 1.32 -12.93 7.04
CA ILE A 289 0.06 -13.65 6.91
C ILE A 289 -0.34 -13.81 5.43
N GLU A 290 -0.20 -12.76 4.61
CA GLU A 290 -0.42 -12.88 3.16
C GLU A 290 0.50 -13.94 2.54
N ILE A 291 1.80 -13.96 2.88
CA ILE A 291 2.72 -14.99 2.38
C ILE A 291 2.22 -16.39 2.76
N LEU A 292 1.80 -16.60 4.02
CA LEU A 292 1.30 -17.89 4.48
C LEU A 292 0.01 -18.30 3.75
N LEU A 293 -0.90 -17.37 3.46
CA LEU A 293 -2.12 -17.65 2.71
C LEU A 293 -1.83 -18.09 1.27
N LEU A 294 -0.73 -17.66 0.65
CA LEU A 294 -0.30 -18.11 -0.69
C LEU A 294 0.12 -19.59 -0.73
N TRP A 295 0.31 -20.23 0.43
CA TRP A 295 0.54 -21.67 0.54
C TRP A 295 -0.75 -22.48 0.64
N SER A 296 -1.92 -21.84 0.65
CA SER A 296 -3.22 -22.51 0.45
C SER A 296 -3.43 -22.77 -1.05
N LEU A 297 -2.72 -23.79 -1.57
CA LEU A 297 -2.61 -24.07 -3.02
C LEU A 297 -3.93 -24.47 -3.71
N ASP A 298 -4.94 -24.84 -2.93
CA ASP A 298 -6.28 -25.21 -3.39
C ASP A 298 -7.27 -24.04 -3.35
N GLY A 299 -6.82 -22.84 -2.96
CA GLY A 299 -7.65 -21.64 -2.88
C GLY A 299 -8.28 -21.25 -4.22
N GLU A 300 -9.51 -20.74 -4.16
CA GLU A 300 -10.33 -20.38 -5.34
C GLU A 300 -9.78 -19.18 -6.14
N THR A 301 -8.82 -18.44 -5.59
CA THR A 301 -8.29 -17.20 -6.18
C THR A 301 -6.88 -17.41 -6.75
N GLY A 302 -6.76 -17.39 -8.08
CA GLY A 302 -5.46 -17.32 -8.78
C GLY A 302 -4.92 -18.62 -9.37
N GLY A 303 -5.65 -19.75 -9.26
CA GLY A 303 -5.29 -21.05 -9.86
C GLY A 303 -4.30 -21.88 -9.04
N ARG A 304 -4.20 -23.18 -9.33
CA ARG A 304 -3.33 -24.11 -8.59
C ARG A 304 -1.85 -23.75 -8.76
N GLY A 305 -1.10 -23.73 -7.66
CA GLY A 305 0.37 -23.59 -7.66
C GLY A 305 0.89 -22.32 -6.99
N ILE A 306 2.19 -22.35 -6.66
CA ILE A 306 2.89 -21.32 -5.89
C ILE A 306 2.91 -19.98 -6.66
N LYS A 307 2.57 -18.89 -5.97
CA LYS A 307 2.60 -17.53 -6.51
C LYS A 307 3.95 -16.88 -6.25
N TYR A 308 4.98 -17.28 -7.01
CA TYR A 308 6.34 -16.80 -6.79
C TYR A 308 6.49 -15.26 -6.77
N PRO A 309 5.91 -14.51 -7.73
CA PRO A 309 5.99 -13.04 -7.71
C PRO A 309 5.38 -12.41 -6.46
N GLU A 310 4.31 -13.00 -5.93
CA GLU A 310 3.60 -12.51 -4.75
C GLU A 310 4.40 -12.75 -3.47
N ILE A 311 4.96 -13.95 -3.30
CA ILE A 311 5.84 -14.28 -2.17
C ILE A 311 7.07 -13.37 -2.19
N ALA A 312 7.69 -13.17 -3.37
CA ALA A 312 8.86 -12.30 -3.50
C ALA A 312 8.52 -10.84 -3.16
N TYR A 313 7.42 -10.30 -3.67
CA TYR A 313 6.98 -8.95 -3.34
C TYR A 313 6.78 -8.75 -1.84
N LEU A 314 6.01 -9.63 -1.19
CA LEU A 314 5.69 -9.52 0.23
C LEU A 314 6.93 -9.71 1.12
N THR A 315 7.84 -10.60 0.73
CA THR A 315 9.12 -10.80 1.45
C THR A 315 9.93 -9.51 1.43
N ARG A 316 10.03 -8.85 0.28
CA ARG A 316 10.70 -7.54 0.17
C ARG A 316 10.04 -6.47 1.03
N GLN A 317 8.71 -6.46 1.08
CA GLN A 317 7.96 -5.54 1.94
C GLN A 317 8.26 -5.74 3.43
N ILE A 318 8.81 -6.87 3.87
CA ILE A 318 9.21 -7.12 5.27
C ILE A 318 10.72 -6.85 5.46
N VAL A 319 11.54 -7.33 4.53
CA VAL A 319 12.99 -7.35 4.68
C VAL A 319 13.64 -6.00 4.31
N ASP A 320 13.17 -5.31 3.27
CA ASP A 320 13.88 -4.16 2.72
C ASP A 320 13.87 -2.94 3.67
N HIS A 321 12.80 -2.70 4.43
CA HIS A 321 12.81 -1.62 5.44
C HIS A 321 13.54 -1.99 6.73
N THR A 322 13.92 -3.26 6.90
CA THR A 322 14.80 -3.70 8.00
C THR A 322 16.23 -3.21 7.78
N ASN A 323 16.70 -3.28 6.53
CA ASN A 323 18.08 -2.96 6.19
C ASN A 323 18.38 -1.44 6.19
N GLY A 324 17.35 -0.59 6.24
CA GLY A 324 17.48 0.87 6.34
C GLY A 324 17.62 1.43 7.76
N GLU A 325 17.51 0.59 8.80
CA GLU A 325 17.56 1.03 10.21
C GLU A 325 18.99 0.96 10.81
N GLY A 326 19.99 0.51 10.04
CA GLY A 326 21.36 0.24 10.52
C GLY A 326 22.51 0.87 9.73
N SER A 327 22.26 1.80 8.79
CA SER A 327 23.30 2.46 8.00
C SER A 327 23.35 3.96 8.22
#